data_AF-W5JNQ9-F1
#
_entry.id   AF-W5JNQ9-F1
#
_cell.length_a   1.000
_cell.length_b   1.000
_cell.length_c   1.000
_cell.angle_alpha   90.00
_cell.angle_beta   90.00
_cell.angle_gamma   90.00
#
_symmetry.space_group_name_H-M   'P 1'
#
loop_
_entity.id
_entity.type
_entity.pdbx_description
1 polymer ?
#
loop_
_entity_poly.entity_id
_entity_poly.type
_entity_poly.pdbx_seq_one_letter_code
_entity_poly.pdbx_strand_id
1 'polypeptide(L)'
;MGTYFKPRDDPEESDTRWLLRKIEACRDENQLRQLFGLLRGPFSLIFLRKQEQKLYFARDSIGRNSLLLGRSIDLEEIFITSVSGNLQPSHMLHELPPCGLYCVDLKEDMNISLFPWADTTEAKQLISTLVINEEILLYPSQSLQEEKPTYNFPELLHGKELHPDNAHKQLLQSAELNSVCEHLLTALRASIKERVVSTTGSCKNCLQTGADRCTHPKIGILFSGGIDCTILALLADEVVPSSTAIDLLNVAFEKVCRNPKQSMAPVDWNVPDRLTGKESLEELRILRPKRKWNFVEINVTRKELNAHRDTISQLVHPLQTVLDESLGAAFWFASKGVGRVEEFPYSSPCRVLLLGSGADELFGGYTRHRAAFERTYRSCLKETTSEANAIEQAYSALEQELELDWLRLPSRNLARDDRVISDNCVTPRTPYLQEDFLAHVHSLKANQRCYHRLEAGIGDKLILRLCAFKLGLVRACGLKKRALQFGSRIADRHQNAKDNSTFLTSGGPE
;
A
#
# COMPACT_ATOMS: atom_id res chain seq x y z
N MET A 1 -11.34 12.28 0.93
CA MET A 1 -10.79 12.79 2.21
C MET A 1 -10.17 11.64 2.97
N GLY A 2 -8.98 11.86 3.52
CA GLY A 2 -8.24 10.85 4.28
C GLY A 2 -8.70 10.73 5.73
N THR A 3 -7.83 10.23 6.61
CA THR A 3 -8.07 10.15 8.05
C THR A 3 -6.81 10.56 8.79
N TYR A 4 -6.91 11.59 9.63
CA TYR A 4 -5.79 11.99 10.49
C TYR A 4 -5.78 11.13 11.75
N PHE A 5 -4.70 10.37 11.96
CA PHE A 5 -4.54 9.55 13.16
C PHE A 5 -3.85 10.40 14.23
N LYS A 6 -4.64 11.23 14.92
CA LYS A 6 -4.19 11.99 16.11
C LYS A 6 -5.22 11.89 17.23
N PRO A 7 -4.77 11.90 18.50
CA PRO A 7 -5.66 12.15 19.63
C PRO A 7 -6.36 13.50 19.42
N ARG A 8 -7.69 13.51 19.54
CA ARG A 8 -8.52 14.72 19.47
C ARG A 8 -9.19 14.91 20.82
N ASP A 9 -9.34 16.16 21.23
CA ASP A 9 -10.00 16.51 22.50
C ASP A 9 -11.47 16.05 22.50
N ASP A 10 -12.11 16.12 21.34
CA ASP A 10 -13.43 15.56 21.09
C ASP A 10 -13.32 14.39 20.08
N PRO A 11 -13.59 13.14 20.48
CA PRO A 11 -13.55 11.99 19.59
C PRO A 11 -14.66 12.00 18.53
N GLU A 12 -15.75 12.76 18.74
CA GLU A 12 -16.87 12.89 17.81
C GLU A 12 -16.64 14.01 16.78
N GLU A 13 -15.70 14.92 17.03
CA GLU A 13 -15.36 15.95 16.04
C GLU A 13 -14.81 15.30 14.77
N SER A 14 -15.24 15.78 13.59
CA SER A 14 -14.58 15.41 12.33
C SER A 14 -13.13 15.91 12.33
N ASP A 15 -12.20 15.06 11.91
CA ASP A 15 -10.78 15.39 11.79
C ASP A 15 -10.52 16.53 10.79
N THR A 16 -11.36 16.66 9.77
CA THR A 16 -11.36 17.78 8.82
C THR A 16 -11.73 19.10 9.50
N ARG A 17 -12.72 19.08 10.41
CA ARG A 17 -13.12 20.27 11.16
C ARG A 17 -12.04 20.69 12.16
N TRP A 18 -11.42 19.71 12.81
CA TRP A 18 -10.26 19.94 13.67
C TRP A 18 -9.13 20.61 12.87
N LEU A 19 -8.80 20.10 11.68
CA LEU A 19 -7.74 20.67 10.85
C LEU A 19 -8.07 22.09 10.39
N LEU A 20 -9.32 22.36 9.99
CA LEU A 20 -9.77 23.70 9.62
C LEU A 20 -9.51 24.70 10.75
N ARG A 21 -9.87 24.36 12.00
CA ARG A 21 -9.61 25.22 13.17
C ARG A 21 -8.11 25.48 13.38
N LYS A 22 -7.27 24.47 13.15
CA LYS A 22 -5.81 24.62 13.23
C LYS A 22 -5.26 25.52 12.12
N ILE A 23 -5.77 25.40 10.90
CA ILE A 23 -5.42 26.27 9.77
C ILE A 23 -5.84 27.72 10.05
N GLU A 24 -7.04 27.94 10.57
CA GLU A 24 -7.54 29.28 10.94
C GLU A 24 -6.70 29.95 12.03
N ALA A 25 -6.10 29.16 12.93
CA ALA A 25 -5.21 29.66 13.97
C ALA A 25 -3.81 30.03 13.47
N CYS A 26 -3.39 29.55 12.29
CA CYS A 26 -2.11 29.89 11.69
C CYS A 26 -2.12 31.33 11.17
N ARG A 27 -1.18 32.15 11.65
CA ARG A 27 -1.06 33.57 11.28
C ARG A 27 -0.32 33.80 9.96
N ASP A 28 0.57 32.89 9.60
CA ASP A 28 1.47 33.02 8.47
C ASP A 28 1.80 31.64 7.85
N GLU A 29 2.52 31.66 6.73
CA GLU A 29 2.92 30.47 5.98
C GLU A 29 3.87 29.55 6.75
N ASN A 30 4.70 30.11 7.65
CA ASN A 30 5.62 29.31 8.46
C ASN A 30 4.84 28.44 9.46
N GLN A 31 3.81 28.99 10.08
CA GLN A 31 2.94 28.22 10.98
C GLN A 31 2.14 27.16 10.23
N LEU A 32 1.67 27.44 9.02
CA LEU A 32 1.03 26.43 8.16
C LEU A 32 2.02 25.32 7.82
N ARG A 33 3.21 25.67 7.36
CA ARG A 33 4.26 24.71 7.03
C ARG A 33 4.58 23.80 8.21
N GLN A 34 4.71 24.35 9.42
CA GLN A 34 4.90 23.57 10.65
C GLN A 34 3.72 22.66 10.97
N LEU A 35 2.49 23.17 10.88
CA LEU A 35 1.28 22.36 11.10
C LEU A 35 1.26 21.14 10.18
N PHE A 36 1.47 21.35 8.88
CA PHE A 36 1.41 20.30 7.85
C PHE A 36 2.58 19.32 7.92
N GLY A 37 3.80 19.80 8.22
CA GLY A 37 4.96 18.94 8.44
C GLY A 37 4.81 17.99 9.64
N LEU A 38 3.90 18.29 10.56
CA LEU A 38 3.58 17.45 11.72
C LEU A 38 2.31 16.61 11.53
N LEU A 39 1.62 16.68 10.39
CA LEU A 39 0.42 15.88 10.15
C LEU A 39 0.79 14.42 9.90
N ARG A 40 0.00 13.53 10.50
CA ARG A 40 0.16 12.08 10.45
C ARG A 40 -1.12 11.44 9.95
N GLY A 41 -0.98 10.33 9.23
CA GLY A 41 -2.09 9.64 8.58
C GLY A 41 -2.32 10.10 7.13
N PRO A 42 -3.09 9.30 6.37
CA PRO A 42 -3.36 9.56 4.97
C PRO A 42 -4.22 10.83 4.81
N PHE A 43 -3.84 11.69 3.87
CA PHE A 43 -4.66 12.82 3.45
C PHE A 43 -4.32 13.27 2.03
N SER A 44 -5.33 13.81 1.37
CA SER A 44 -5.21 14.76 0.26
C SER A 44 -6.20 15.89 0.52
N LEU A 45 -5.76 17.13 0.31
CA LEU A 45 -6.53 18.31 0.68
C LEU A 45 -6.26 19.48 -0.25
N ILE A 46 -7.27 20.34 -0.33
CA ILE A 46 -7.26 21.63 -1.02
C ILE A 46 -7.99 22.60 -0.10
N PHE A 47 -7.40 23.76 0.19
CA PHE A 47 -8.06 24.82 0.97
C PHE A 47 -7.66 26.21 0.47
N LEU A 48 -8.57 27.16 0.63
CA LEU A 48 -8.41 28.54 0.18
C LEU A 48 -8.30 29.47 1.38
N ARG A 49 -7.18 30.18 1.52
CA ARG A 49 -7.07 31.33 2.44
C ARG A 49 -7.58 32.57 1.72
N LYS A 50 -8.90 32.76 1.80
CA LYS A 50 -9.62 33.80 1.03
C LYS A 50 -9.09 35.21 1.27
N GLN A 51 -8.72 35.58 2.50
CA GLN A 51 -8.18 36.92 2.77
C GLN A 51 -6.82 37.16 2.10
N GLU A 52 -6.02 36.11 1.99
CA GLU A 52 -4.69 36.14 1.36
C GLU A 52 -4.78 35.99 -0.16
N GLN A 53 -5.88 35.40 -0.65
CA GLN A 53 -6.06 34.94 -2.03
C GLN A 53 -5.04 33.85 -2.40
N LYS A 54 -4.78 32.91 -1.48
CA LYS A 54 -3.85 31.81 -1.67
C LYS A 54 -4.56 30.45 -1.61
N LEU A 55 -4.37 29.64 -2.63
CA LEU A 55 -4.86 28.28 -2.72
C LEU A 55 -3.76 27.31 -2.30
N TYR A 56 -4.00 26.52 -1.27
CA TYR A 56 -3.07 25.54 -0.75
C TYR A 56 -3.57 24.13 -1.02
N PHE A 57 -2.64 23.22 -1.33
CA PHE A 57 -2.96 21.82 -1.56
C PHE A 57 -1.78 20.92 -1.24
N ALA A 58 -2.07 19.71 -0.77
CA ALA A 58 -1.05 18.76 -0.35
C ALA A 58 -1.57 17.33 -0.32
N ARG A 59 -0.63 16.39 -0.35
CA ARG A 59 -0.82 14.99 0.05
C ARG A 59 -0.05 14.73 1.34
N ASP A 60 -0.37 13.64 2.02
CA ASP A 60 0.47 13.16 3.12
C ASP A 60 1.87 12.78 2.63
N SER A 61 2.85 12.69 3.54
CA SER A 61 4.27 12.48 3.23
C SER A 61 4.58 11.15 2.52
N ILE A 62 3.66 10.18 2.55
CA ILE A 62 3.79 8.90 1.85
C ILE A 62 2.99 8.89 0.54
N GLY A 63 2.08 9.86 0.34
CA GLY A 63 1.17 9.90 -0.79
C GLY A 63 0.20 8.73 -0.82
N ARG A 64 -0.49 8.48 0.30
CA ARG A 64 -1.45 7.38 0.43
C ARG A 64 -2.76 7.66 -0.30
N ASN A 65 -3.28 8.88 -0.19
CA ASN A 65 -4.44 9.32 -0.98
C ASN A 65 -4.00 9.96 -2.30
N SER A 66 -4.82 9.84 -3.34
CA SER A 66 -4.56 10.49 -4.62
C SER A 66 -4.91 11.98 -4.59
N LEU A 67 -4.07 12.76 -5.27
CA LEU A 67 -4.32 14.14 -5.65
C LEU A 67 -3.57 14.41 -6.95
N LEU A 68 -4.30 14.75 -7.99
CA LEU A 68 -3.80 15.01 -9.32
C LEU A 68 -3.68 16.51 -9.52
N LEU A 69 -2.57 16.91 -10.14
CA LEU A 69 -2.37 18.26 -10.67
C LEU A 69 -2.46 18.18 -12.18
N GLY A 70 -3.41 18.91 -12.75
CA GLY A 70 -3.62 18.98 -14.18
C GLY A 70 -3.45 20.40 -14.71
N ARG A 71 -2.99 20.49 -15.96
CA ARG A 71 -2.83 21.75 -16.69
C ARG A 71 -3.42 21.62 -18.09
N SER A 72 -4.29 22.54 -18.45
CA SER A 72 -4.76 22.70 -19.84
C SER A 72 -3.70 23.49 -20.62
N ILE A 73 -3.19 22.91 -21.70
CA ILE A 73 -2.21 23.56 -22.58
C ILE A 73 -2.88 24.72 -23.33
N ASP A 74 -4.14 24.54 -23.75
CA ASP A 74 -4.84 25.50 -24.60
C ASP A 74 -5.39 26.70 -23.81
N LEU A 75 -5.81 26.46 -22.56
CA LEU A 75 -6.48 27.46 -21.71
C LEU A 75 -5.54 28.07 -20.67
N GLU A 76 -4.33 27.55 -20.53
CA GLU A 76 -3.39 27.87 -19.45
C GLU A 76 -3.97 27.68 -18.03
N GLU A 77 -5.04 26.91 -17.89
CA GLU A 77 -5.72 26.65 -16.62
C GLU A 77 -5.06 25.51 -15.84
N ILE A 78 -5.10 25.63 -14.50
CA ILE A 78 -4.67 24.58 -13.57
C ILE A 78 -5.92 24.03 -12.87
N PHE A 79 -6.02 22.70 -12.77
CA PHE A 79 -7.04 22.04 -11.96
C PHE A 79 -6.41 21.00 -11.04
N ILE A 80 -7.07 20.78 -9.90
CA ILE A 80 -6.61 19.85 -8.87
C ILE A 80 -7.79 18.95 -8.51
N THR A 81 -7.59 17.64 -8.61
CA THR A 81 -8.68 16.66 -8.41
C THR A 81 -8.16 15.35 -7.85
N SER A 82 -8.98 14.58 -7.13
CA SER A 82 -8.61 13.22 -6.72
C SER A 82 -8.73 12.20 -7.86
N VAL A 83 -9.58 12.46 -8.86
CA VAL A 83 -9.82 11.60 -10.02
C VAL A 83 -10.14 12.48 -11.22
N SER A 84 -9.64 12.13 -12.41
CA SER A 84 -9.89 12.92 -13.62
C SER A 84 -10.43 12.11 -14.81
N GLY A 85 -10.20 10.79 -14.85
CA GLY A 85 -10.43 10.01 -16.05
C GLY A 85 -9.46 10.33 -17.19
N ASN A 86 -9.70 9.73 -18.37
CA ASN A 86 -8.96 10.03 -19.58
C ASN A 86 -9.36 11.42 -20.09
N LEU A 87 -8.40 12.34 -20.11
CA LEU A 87 -8.61 13.70 -20.62
C LEU A 87 -8.21 13.79 -22.10
N GLN A 88 -8.62 14.89 -22.73
CA GLN A 88 -8.15 15.23 -24.08
C GLN A 88 -6.62 15.39 -24.09
N PRO A 89 -5.94 15.12 -25.22
CA PRO A 89 -4.47 15.24 -25.34
C PRO A 89 -3.90 16.62 -24.98
N SER A 90 -4.73 17.67 -25.02
CA SER A 90 -4.35 19.03 -24.62
C SER A 90 -4.24 19.23 -23.10
N HIS A 91 -4.48 18.20 -22.30
CA HIS A 91 -4.34 18.27 -20.84
C HIS A 91 -3.16 17.42 -20.38
N MET A 92 -2.24 18.03 -19.64
CA MET A 92 -1.22 17.30 -18.89
C MET A 92 -1.75 16.99 -17.50
N LEU A 93 -1.56 15.76 -17.03
CA LEU A 93 -2.03 15.33 -15.72
C LEU A 93 -0.96 14.49 -15.03
N HIS A 94 -0.62 14.88 -13.81
CA HIS A 94 0.36 14.18 -13.00
C HIS A 94 -0.19 13.91 -11.61
N GLU A 95 0.19 12.77 -11.03
CA GLU A 95 0.01 12.56 -9.61
C GLU A 95 0.90 13.56 -8.86
N LEU A 96 0.33 14.34 -7.94
CA LEU A 96 1.08 15.34 -7.20
C LEU A 96 2.12 14.65 -6.31
N PRO A 97 3.42 15.00 -6.39
CA PRO A 97 4.42 14.41 -5.52
C PRO A 97 4.14 14.71 -4.04
N PRO A 98 4.29 13.74 -3.13
CA PRO A 98 3.99 13.91 -1.70
C PRO A 98 5.08 14.66 -0.92
N CYS A 99 5.73 15.66 -1.51
CA CYS A 99 6.96 16.26 -0.96
C CYS A 99 6.78 17.58 -0.22
N GLY A 100 5.57 18.15 -0.17
CA GLY A 100 5.34 19.41 0.54
C GLY A 100 3.93 19.95 0.45
N LEU A 101 3.76 21.13 1.07
CA LEU A 101 2.58 21.96 0.93
C LEU A 101 2.78 22.85 -0.29
N TYR A 102 1.91 22.70 -1.28
CA TYR A 102 1.92 23.53 -2.48
C TYR A 102 0.99 24.73 -2.28
N CYS A 103 1.35 25.85 -2.90
CA CYS A 103 0.57 27.09 -2.85
C CYS A 103 0.56 27.77 -4.20
N VAL A 104 -0.62 28.23 -4.62
CA VAL A 104 -0.82 29.12 -5.76
C VAL A 104 -1.31 30.47 -5.22
N ASP A 105 -0.58 31.53 -5.55
CA ASP A 105 -1.05 32.89 -5.29
C ASP A 105 -1.98 33.32 -6.43
N LEU A 106 -3.24 33.60 -6.09
CA LEU A 106 -4.28 33.95 -7.07
C LEU A 106 -4.19 35.42 -7.52
N LYS A 107 -3.26 36.22 -6.96
CA LYS A 107 -3.01 37.61 -7.38
C LYS A 107 -1.90 37.71 -8.42
N GLU A 108 -1.03 36.72 -8.51
CA GLU A 108 0.12 36.68 -9.41
C GLU A 108 -0.15 35.75 -10.60
N ASP A 109 0.85 35.47 -11.45
CA ASP A 109 0.79 34.65 -12.66
C ASP A 109 0.53 33.13 -12.39
N MET A 110 -0.23 32.79 -11.35
CA MET A 110 -0.60 31.42 -10.96
C MET A 110 0.60 30.48 -10.77
N ASN A 111 1.76 31.04 -10.42
CA ASN A 111 2.95 30.25 -10.13
C ASN A 111 2.73 29.37 -8.91
N ILE A 112 3.24 28.14 -8.97
CA ILE A 112 3.17 27.18 -7.87
C ILE A 112 4.42 27.35 -7.02
N SER A 113 4.22 27.61 -5.73
CA SER A 113 5.26 27.55 -4.71
C SER A 113 5.15 26.26 -3.91
N LEU A 114 6.28 25.75 -3.41
CA LEU A 114 6.38 24.54 -2.62
C LEU A 114 7.12 24.81 -1.31
N PHE A 115 6.48 24.42 -0.21
CA PHE A 115 7.07 24.33 1.13
C PHE A 115 7.43 22.86 1.43
N PRO A 116 8.70 22.46 1.27
CA PRO A 116 9.05 21.04 1.27
C PRO A 116 9.23 20.43 2.66
N TRP A 117 8.89 19.14 2.76
CA TRP A 117 9.23 18.25 3.88
C TRP A 117 9.93 16.95 3.42
N ALA A 118 10.16 16.78 2.11
CA ALA A 118 10.89 15.66 1.52
C ALA A 118 11.66 16.09 0.25
N ASP A 119 12.30 15.13 -0.43
CA ASP A 119 12.98 15.35 -1.71
C ASP A 119 12.02 15.97 -2.75
N THR A 120 12.50 17.01 -3.43
CA THR A 120 11.73 17.81 -4.40
C THR A 120 12.05 17.49 -5.86
N THR A 121 12.92 16.52 -6.13
CA THR A 121 13.42 16.19 -7.47
C THR A 121 12.29 15.89 -8.45
N GLU A 122 11.33 15.03 -8.07
CA GLU A 122 10.17 14.72 -8.90
C GLU A 122 9.29 15.95 -9.13
N ALA A 123 9.04 16.77 -8.10
CA ALA A 123 8.23 17.98 -8.22
C ALA A 123 8.84 19.01 -9.18
N LYS A 124 10.16 19.21 -9.13
CA LYS A 124 10.90 20.08 -10.07
C LYS A 124 10.81 19.58 -11.52
N GLN A 125 10.80 18.26 -11.72
CA GLN A 125 10.68 17.66 -13.05
C GLN A 125 9.27 17.80 -13.62
N LEU A 126 8.25 17.67 -12.78
CA LEU A 126 6.84 17.74 -13.20
C LEU A 126 6.32 19.17 -13.36
N ILE A 127 6.78 20.10 -12.52
CA ILE A 127 6.31 21.48 -12.49
C ILE A 127 7.48 22.40 -12.83
N SER A 128 7.62 22.76 -14.11
CA SER A 128 8.76 23.55 -14.58
C SER A 128 8.86 24.96 -13.99
N THR A 129 7.72 25.55 -13.60
CA THR A 129 7.63 26.89 -12.98
C THR A 129 7.62 26.86 -11.45
N LEU A 130 7.98 25.72 -10.84
CA LEU A 130 7.91 25.53 -9.40
C LEU A 130 8.93 26.40 -8.65
N VAL A 131 8.44 27.24 -7.75
CA VAL A 131 9.28 28.02 -6.83
C VAL A 131 9.40 27.25 -5.51
N ILE A 132 10.61 26.90 -5.11
CA ILE A 132 10.83 26.11 -3.89
C ILE A 132 11.38 26.99 -2.79
N ASN A 133 10.74 26.93 -1.63
CA ASN A 133 11.30 27.48 -0.40
C ASN A 133 12.39 26.52 0.11
N GLU A 134 13.65 26.96 0.12
CA GLU A 134 14.82 26.07 0.33
C GLU A 134 14.90 25.46 1.73
N GLU A 135 14.16 25.99 2.70
CA GLU A 135 14.15 25.42 4.03
C GLU A 135 13.27 24.15 4.04
N ILE A 136 13.88 22.98 4.30
CA ILE A 136 13.16 21.71 4.45
C ILE A 136 12.78 21.53 5.92
N LEU A 137 11.48 21.35 6.20
CA LEU A 137 11.08 20.87 7.53
C LEU A 137 11.38 19.37 7.59
N LEU A 138 12.35 18.99 8.42
CA LEU A 138 12.62 17.57 8.66
C LEU A 138 11.41 16.93 9.36
N TYR A 139 10.89 15.87 8.74
CA TYR A 139 9.74 15.12 9.26
C TYR A 139 10.10 14.47 10.62
N PRO A 140 9.22 14.49 11.64
CA PRO A 140 9.55 13.98 12.99
C PRO A 140 9.91 12.49 13.05
N SER A 141 9.57 11.68 12.04
CA SER A 141 9.91 10.25 12.02
C SER A 141 11.42 9.99 12.00
N GLN A 142 12.26 11.00 11.74
CA GLN A 142 13.71 10.90 11.84
C GLN A 142 14.27 11.10 13.26
N SER A 143 13.43 11.42 14.26
CA SER A 143 13.88 11.74 15.62
C SER A 143 13.69 10.62 16.66
N LEU A 144 13.25 9.42 16.26
CA LEU A 144 13.32 8.26 17.14
C LEU A 144 14.81 7.92 17.38
N GLN A 145 15.32 8.35 18.54
CA GLN A 145 16.62 7.98 19.08
C GLN A 145 16.59 6.51 19.56
N GLU A 146 16.30 5.59 18.65
CA GLU A 146 16.46 4.17 18.93
C GLU A 146 17.91 3.76 18.66
N GLU A 147 18.44 2.92 19.55
CA GLU A 147 19.69 2.22 19.28
C GLU A 147 19.51 1.43 17.98
N LYS A 148 20.29 1.77 16.95
CA LYS A 148 20.25 1.08 15.67
C LYS A 148 20.69 -0.36 15.89
N PRO A 149 19.89 -1.37 15.48
CA PRO A 149 20.31 -2.76 15.55
C PRO A 149 21.64 -2.95 14.81
N THR A 150 22.49 -3.79 15.36
CA THR A 150 23.86 -4.06 14.85
C THR A 150 23.96 -5.39 14.12
N TYR A 151 23.01 -6.30 14.33
CA TYR A 151 22.97 -7.58 13.61
C TYR A 151 23.02 -7.41 12.09
N ASN A 152 23.51 -8.41 11.38
CA ASN A 152 23.20 -8.57 9.97
C ASN A 152 23.09 -10.05 9.63
N PHE A 153 22.18 -10.38 8.69
CA PHE A 153 21.95 -11.77 8.31
C PHE A 153 23.18 -12.47 7.71
N PRO A 154 24.02 -11.83 6.88
CA PRO A 154 25.24 -12.46 6.37
C PRO A 154 26.15 -13.02 7.46
N GLU A 155 26.43 -12.26 8.52
CA GLU A 155 27.25 -12.71 9.64
C GLU A 155 26.54 -13.78 10.48
N LEU A 156 25.27 -13.55 10.80
CA LEU A 156 24.48 -14.48 11.62
C LEU A 156 24.33 -15.86 10.98
N LEU A 157 24.35 -15.92 9.65
CA LEU A 157 24.15 -17.13 8.85
C LEU A 157 25.43 -17.67 8.21
N HIS A 158 26.57 -17.00 8.41
CA HIS A 158 27.84 -17.46 7.87
C HIS A 158 28.18 -18.85 8.41
N GLY A 159 28.46 -19.80 7.51
CA GLY A 159 28.83 -21.17 7.86
C GLY A 159 27.73 -22.00 8.53
N LYS A 160 26.48 -21.51 8.62
CA LYS A 160 25.35 -22.26 9.20
C LYS A 160 24.53 -22.91 8.11
N GLU A 161 24.35 -24.23 8.20
CA GLU A 161 23.32 -24.93 7.44
C GLU A 161 21.96 -24.71 8.10
N LEU A 162 21.20 -23.74 7.59
CA LEU A 162 19.81 -23.58 7.98
C LEU A 162 18.95 -24.60 7.25
N HIS A 163 18.38 -25.55 7.99
CA HIS A 163 17.29 -26.34 7.45
C HIS A 163 16.07 -25.43 7.24
N PRO A 164 15.47 -25.38 6.03
CA PRO A 164 14.31 -24.54 5.73
C PRO A 164 13.21 -24.58 6.80
N ASP A 165 12.89 -25.78 7.26
CA ASP A 165 11.81 -26.04 8.22
C ASP A 165 12.07 -25.46 9.62
N ASN A 166 13.33 -25.20 9.98
CA ASN A 166 13.72 -24.71 11.32
C ASN A 166 14.44 -23.35 11.30
N ALA A 167 14.65 -22.76 10.12
CA ALA A 167 15.42 -21.52 9.96
C ALA A 167 14.87 -20.38 10.83
N HIS A 168 13.55 -20.18 10.83
CA HIS A 168 12.89 -19.14 11.62
C HIS A 168 13.08 -19.35 13.14
N LYS A 169 12.94 -20.59 13.60
CA LYS A 169 13.11 -20.95 15.02
C LYS A 169 14.54 -20.71 15.49
N GLN A 170 15.54 -21.09 14.68
CA GLN A 170 16.95 -20.89 15.00
C GLN A 170 17.32 -19.40 15.02
N LEU A 171 16.87 -18.64 14.03
CA LEU A 171 17.12 -17.19 13.96
C LEU A 171 16.54 -16.45 15.17
N LEU A 172 15.34 -16.82 15.62
CA LEU A 172 14.69 -16.20 16.78
C LEU A 172 15.33 -16.56 18.14
N GLN A 173 16.33 -17.44 18.19
CA GLN A 173 17.17 -17.63 19.38
C GLN A 173 18.11 -16.45 19.63
N SER A 174 18.40 -15.64 18.61
CA SER A 174 19.12 -14.38 18.79
C SER A 174 18.25 -13.39 19.55
N ALA A 175 18.72 -12.96 20.73
CA ALA A 175 18.02 -11.97 21.55
C ALA A 175 17.79 -10.65 20.79
N GLU A 176 18.75 -10.24 19.96
CA GLU A 176 18.66 -9.03 19.16
C GLU A 176 17.58 -9.13 18.08
N LEU A 177 17.55 -10.22 17.30
CA LEU A 177 16.49 -10.44 16.30
C LEU A 177 15.12 -10.55 16.94
N ASN A 178 15.04 -11.18 18.11
CA ASN A 178 13.80 -11.31 18.86
C ASN A 178 13.28 -9.93 19.31
N SER A 179 14.17 -9.08 19.84
CA SER A 179 13.87 -7.70 20.24
C SER A 179 13.38 -6.86 19.06
N VAL A 180 14.07 -6.94 17.91
CA VAL A 180 13.67 -6.22 16.68
C VAL A 180 12.28 -6.67 16.21
N CYS A 181 11.99 -7.97 16.25
CA CYS A 181 10.66 -8.48 15.93
C CYS A 181 9.60 -7.96 16.91
N GLU A 182 9.88 -7.88 18.21
CA GLU A 182 8.94 -7.31 19.19
C GLU A 182 8.67 -5.83 18.94
N HIS A 183 9.69 -5.04 18.63
CA HIS A 183 9.51 -3.62 18.31
C HIS A 183 8.64 -3.44 17.05
N LEU A 184 8.95 -4.16 15.97
CA LEU A 184 8.16 -4.13 14.73
C LEU A 184 6.71 -4.57 14.96
N LEU A 185 6.49 -5.65 15.72
CA LEU A 185 5.15 -6.14 16.04
C LEU A 185 4.38 -5.17 16.94
N THR A 186 5.05 -4.52 17.89
CA THR A 186 4.45 -3.50 18.76
C THR A 186 3.99 -2.29 17.95
N ALA A 187 4.86 -1.77 17.07
CA ALA A 187 4.52 -0.67 16.18
C ALA A 187 3.39 -1.05 15.21
N LEU A 188 3.41 -2.26 14.64
CA LEU A 188 2.36 -2.73 13.73
C LEU A 188 1.02 -2.90 14.45
N ARG A 189 1.01 -3.40 15.70
CA ARG A 189 -0.20 -3.46 16.53
C ARG A 189 -0.77 -2.07 16.80
N ALA A 190 0.07 -1.09 17.14
CA ALA A 190 -0.36 0.30 17.33
C ALA A 190 -0.98 0.86 16.05
N SER A 191 -0.31 0.66 14.91
CA SER A 191 -0.78 1.07 13.58
C SER A 191 -2.15 0.48 13.22
N ILE A 192 -2.37 -0.82 13.48
CA ILE A 192 -3.66 -1.48 13.26
C ILE A 192 -4.70 -0.96 14.24
N LYS A 193 -4.35 -0.78 15.52
CA LYS A 193 -5.27 -0.29 16.54
C LYS A 193 -5.82 1.08 16.18
N GLU A 194 -4.96 2.03 15.79
CA GLU A 194 -5.37 3.36 15.32
C GLU A 194 -6.39 3.27 14.17
N ARG A 195 -6.12 2.40 13.20
CA ARG A 195 -6.98 2.18 12.02
C ARG A 195 -8.25 1.39 12.31
N VAL A 196 -8.33 0.61 13.37
CA VAL A 196 -9.58 -0.09 13.73
C VAL A 196 -10.45 0.82 14.59
N VAL A 197 -9.87 1.46 15.61
CA VAL A 197 -10.60 2.30 16.57
C VAL A 197 -11.19 3.56 15.92
N SER A 198 -10.49 4.15 14.96
CA SER A 198 -10.99 5.30 14.17
C SER A 198 -12.01 4.93 13.09
N THR A 199 -12.51 3.69 13.06
CA THR A 199 -13.58 3.28 12.15
C THR A 199 -14.93 3.60 12.77
N THR A 200 -15.87 4.10 11.97
CA THR A 200 -17.22 4.43 12.44
C THR A 200 -17.91 3.24 13.11
N GLY A 201 -18.73 3.51 14.13
CA GLY A 201 -19.48 2.47 14.85
C GLY A 201 -20.44 1.64 13.98
N SER A 202 -20.83 2.16 12.81
CA SER A 202 -21.79 1.54 11.88
C SER A 202 -21.15 1.17 10.53
N CYS A 203 -21.62 0.05 9.95
CA CYS A 203 -21.23 -0.42 8.61
C CYS A 203 -21.98 0.34 7.50
N LYS A 204 -21.67 0.05 6.23
CA LYS A 204 -22.28 0.73 5.07
C LYS A 204 -23.81 0.63 5.04
N ASN A 205 -24.34 -0.54 5.39
CA ASN A 205 -25.79 -0.81 5.36
C ASN A 205 -26.51 -0.12 6.53
N CYS A 206 -25.97 -0.23 7.75
CA CYS A 206 -26.60 0.32 8.95
C CYS A 206 -26.62 1.85 8.98
N LEU A 207 -25.65 2.50 8.34
CA LEU A 207 -25.65 3.96 8.21
C LEU A 207 -26.81 4.46 7.34
N GLN A 208 -27.15 3.73 6.28
CA GLN A 208 -28.27 4.08 5.41
C GLN A 208 -29.61 3.91 6.12
N THR A 209 -29.73 2.92 7.00
CA THR A 209 -30.97 2.62 7.71
C THR A 209 -31.09 3.35 9.06
N GLY A 210 -30.06 4.06 9.51
CA GLY A 210 -30.05 4.73 10.82
C GLY A 210 -30.13 3.80 12.02
N ALA A 211 -29.57 2.58 11.93
CA ALA A 211 -29.68 1.60 13.01
C ALA A 211 -28.83 1.97 14.23
N ASP A 212 -29.42 1.94 15.44
CA ASP A 212 -28.77 2.34 16.70
C ASP A 212 -27.58 1.46 17.09
N ARG A 213 -27.55 0.18 16.67
CA ARG A 213 -26.47 -0.77 16.99
C ARG A 213 -26.12 -1.64 15.79
N CYS A 214 -24.86 -1.61 15.38
CA CYS A 214 -24.34 -2.39 14.27
C CYS A 214 -23.42 -3.53 14.74
N THR A 215 -23.85 -4.78 14.51
CA THR A 215 -23.07 -6.01 14.77
C THR A 215 -22.42 -6.58 13.50
N HIS A 216 -22.62 -5.94 12.36
CA HIS A 216 -22.02 -6.35 11.10
C HIS A 216 -20.50 -6.13 11.06
N PRO A 217 -19.78 -6.85 10.16
CA PRO A 217 -18.38 -6.56 9.85
C PRO A 217 -18.17 -5.11 9.43
N LYS A 218 -17.14 -4.49 9.98
CA LYS A 218 -16.75 -3.10 9.70
C LYS A 218 -15.35 -2.99 9.11
N ILE A 219 -14.50 -3.97 9.42
CA ILE A 219 -13.13 -4.10 8.94
C ILE A 219 -13.07 -5.30 8.00
N GLY A 220 -12.67 -5.04 6.76
CA GLY A 220 -12.26 -6.08 5.84
C GLY A 220 -10.75 -6.05 5.60
N ILE A 221 -10.23 -7.09 4.98
CA ILE A 221 -8.82 -7.23 4.61
C ILE A 221 -8.77 -7.73 3.17
N LEU A 222 -7.99 -7.05 2.32
CA LEU A 222 -7.68 -7.61 1.01
C LEU A 222 -6.70 -8.76 1.20
N PHE A 223 -7.17 -9.97 0.94
CA PHE A 223 -6.59 -11.18 1.52
C PHE A 223 -6.24 -12.21 0.45
N SER A 224 -4.99 -12.22 0.00
CA SER A 224 -4.44 -13.24 -0.91
C SER A 224 -3.98 -14.51 -0.18
N GLY A 225 -3.90 -14.48 1.15
CA GLY A 225 -3.27 -15.51 1.98
C GLY A 225 -1.75 -15.38 2.10
N GLY A 226 -1.12 -14.42 1.40
CA GLY A 226 0.29 -14.11 1.59
C GLY A 226 0.59 -13.63 3.02
N ILE A 227 1.87 -13.67 3.41
CA ILE A 227 2.32 -13.31 4.76
C ILE A 227 1.84 -11.93 5.20
N ASP A 228 1.89 -10.92 4.32
CA ASP A 228 1.57 -9.53 4.65
C ASP A 228 0.12 -9.40 5.16
N CYS A 229 -0.86 -9.83 4.35
CA CYS A 229 -2.27 -9.76 4.72
C CYS A 229 -2.64 -10.72 5.86
N THR A 230 -1.89 -11.81 6.05
CA THR A 230 -2.14 -12.79 7.12
C THR A 230 -1.69 -12.26 8.48
N ILE A 231 -0.55 -11.56 8.55
CA ILE A 231 -0.15 -10.82 9.77
C ILE A 231 -1.22 -9.78 10.11
N LEU A 232 -1.67 -8.99 9.13
CA LEU A 232 -2.70 -7.97 9.36
C LEU A 232 -4.01 -8.59 9.88
N ALA A 233 -4.43 -9.74 9.33
CA ALA A 233 -5.61 -10.45 9.79
C ALA A 233 -5.48 -10.89 11.24
N LEU A 234 -4.37 -11.55 11.58
CA LEU A 234 -4.14 -12.07 12.93
C LEU A 234 -4.09 -10.95 13.97
N LEU A 235 -3.45 -9.82 13.65
CA LEU A 235 -3.35 -8.67 14.57
C LEU A 235 -4.67 -7.86 14.62
N ALA A 236 -5.45 -7.81 13.54
CA ALA A 236 -6.75 -7.14 13.56
C ALA A 236 -7.75 -7.82 14.53
N ASP A 237 -7.67 -9.14 14.69
CA ASP A 237 -8.46 -9.88 15.68
C ASP A 237 -8.24 -9.39 17.12
N GLU A 238 -7.04 -8.91 17.46
CA GLU A 238 -6.71 -8.41 18.80
C GLU A 238 -7.46 -7.12 19.16
N VAL A 239 -7.96 -6.39 18.15
CA VAL A 239 -8.60 -5.07 18.32
C VAL A 239 -10.07 -5.07 17.93
N VAL A 240 -10.46 -5.81 16.89
CA VAL A 240 -11.85 -5.84 16.43
C VAL A 240 -12.72 -6.55 17.47
N PRO A 241 -13.89 -6.00 17.86
CA PRO A 241 -14.78 -6.64 18.84
C PRO A 241 -15.10 -8.10 18.47
N SER A 242 -14.99 -9.02 19.44
CA SER A 242 -15.19 -10.47 19.22
C SER A 242 -16.59 -10.84 18.74
N SER A 243 -17.59 -9.97 18.97
CA SER A 243 -18.96 -10.12 18.49
C SER A 243 -19.15 -9.84 17.00
N THR A 244 -18.14 -9.27 16.33
CA THR A 244 -18.19 -8.92 14.90
C THR A 244 -17.24 -9.81 14.10
N ALA A 245 -17.62 -10.20 12.88
CA ALA A 245 -16.70 -10.94 12.02
C ALA A 245 -15.69 -10.01 11.34
N ILE A 246 -14.58 -10.59 10.88
CA ILE A 246 -13.62 -9.92 9.98
C ILE A 246 -13.80 -10.52 8.59
N ASP A 247 -13.98 -9.65 7.58
CA ASP A 247 -14.14 -10.06 6.19
C ASP A 247 -12.76 -10.18 5.52
N LEU A 248 -12.44 -11.37 5.00
CA LEU A 248 -11.24 -11.64 4.22
C LEU A 248 -11.64 -11.68 2.73
N LEU A 249 -11.36 -10.62 1.99
CA LEU A 249 -11.78 -10.44 0.61
C LEU A 249 -10.73 -11.02 -0.35
N ASN A 250 -11.09 -12.11 -1.04
CA ASN A 250 -10.17 -12.82 -1.94
C ASN A 250 -10.78 -12.90 -3.36
N VAL A 251 -10.09 -12.31 -4.32
CA VAL A 251 -10.54 -12.16 -5.71
C VAL A 251 -9.86 -13.18 -6.64
N ALA A 252 -10.66 -13.76 -7.54
CA ALA A 252 -10.23 -14.67 -8.59
C ALA A 252 -10.87 -14.28 -9.92
N PHE A 253 -10.10 -14.38 -11.00
CA PHE A 253 -10.57 -14.06 -12.35
C PHE A 253 -10.65 -15.32 -13.20
N GLU A 254 -11.68 -15.38 -14.02
CA GLU A 254 -11.82 -16.41 -15.06
C GLU A 254 -10.58 -16.42 -15.96
N LYS A 255 -10.13 -17.62 -16.34
CA LYS A 255 -8.96 -17.78 -17.22
C LYS A 255 -9.27 -17.18 -18.60
N VAL A 256 -8.29 -16.54 -19.24
CA VAL A 256 -8.41 -16.16 -20.66
C VAL A 256 -8.48 -17.43 -21.51
N CYS A 257 -9.65 -17.73 -22.08
CA CYS A 257 -9.86 -18.86 -22.99
C CYS A 257 -9.88 -18.35 -24.44
N ARG A 258 -8.88 -18.74 -25.23
CA ARG A 258 -8.80 -18.41 -26.68
C ARG A 258 -9.31 -19.54 -27.58
N ASN A 259 -9.62 -20.69 -27.01
CA ASN A 259 -10.06 -21.88 -27.73
C ASN A 259 -11.55 -22.13 -27.44
N PRO A 260 -12.47 -22.05 -28.42
CA PRO A 260 -13.91 -22.14 -28.19
C PRO A 260 -14.36 -23.44 -27.52
N LYS A 261 -13.62 -24.55 -27.70
CA LYS A 261 -13.91 -25.83 -27.05
C LYS A 261 -13.67 -25.82 -25.53
N GLN A 262 -12.85 -24.90 -25.02
CA GLN A 262 -12.56 -24.76 -23.59
C GLN A 262 -13.55 -23.84 -22.85
N SER A 263 -14.38 -23.08 -23.56
CA SER A 263 -15.35 -22.16 -22.92
C SER A 263 -16.59 -22.85 -22.37
N MET A 264 -16.80 -24.14 -22.67
CA MET A 264 -17.96 -24.92 -22.22
C MET A 264 -17.72 -25.64 -20.88
N ALA A 265 -16.47 -25.71 -20.40
CA ALA A 265 -16.16 -26.33 -19.11
C ALA A 265 -16.48 -25.36 -17.94
N PRO A 266 -16.87 -25.86 -16.76
CA PRO A 266 -17.03 -25.03 -15.57
C PRO A 266 -15.75 -24.25 -15.25
N VAL A 267 -15.89 -22.98 -14.87
CA VAL A 267 -14.75 -22.14 -14.52
C VAL A 267 -14.11 -22.64 -13.22
N ASP A 268 -12.82 -22.96 -13.28
CA ASP A 268 -12.03 -23.28 -12.09
C ASP A 268 -11.59 -22.01 -11.36
N TRP A 269 -12.19 -21.77 -10.20
CA TRP A 269 -11.90 -20.65 -9.31
C TRP A 269 -10.77 -20.92 -8.31
N ASN A 270 -10.15 -22.12 -8.34
CA ASN A 270 -8.98 -22.44 -7.52
C ASN A 270 -7.71 -21.84 -8.11
N VAL A 271 -7.71 -20.52 -8.26
CA VAL A 271 -6.53 -19.74 -8.61
C VAL A 271 -5.52 -19.80 -7.46
N PRO A 272 -4.22 -19.54 -7.73
CA PRO A 272 -3.20 -19.63 -6.69
C PRO A 272 -3.48 -18.84 -5.41
N ASP A 273 -3.95 -17.60 -5.51
CA ASP A 273 -4.24 -16.77 -4.34
C ASP A 273 -5.50 -17.26 -3.60
N ARG A 274 -6.43 -17.92 -4.29
CA ARG A 274 -7.59 -18.58 -3.63
C ARG A 274 -7.12 -19.74 -2.76
N LEU A 275 -6.24 -20.60 -3.30
CA LEU A 275 -5.70 -21.74 -2.59
C LEU A 275 -4.87 -21.31 -1.38
N THR A 276 -3.96 -20.35 -1.59
CA THR A 276 -3.13 -19.78 -0.53
C THR A 276 -4.00 -19.09 0.53
N GLY A 277 -5.02 -18.34 0.11
CA GLY A 277 -6.02 -17.74 1.00
C GLY A 277 -6.74 -18.76 1.88
N LYS A 278 -7.16 -19.90 1.32
CA LYS A 278 -7.81 -20.97 2.09
C LYS A 278 -6.85 -21.61 3.10
N GLU A 279 -5.60 -21.86 2.72
CA GLU A 279 -4.59 -22.42 3.63
C GLU A 279 -4.29 -21.48 4.81
N SER A 280 -4.11 -20.19 4.54
CA SER A 280 -3.87 -19.18 5.58
C SER A 280 -5.11 -18.92 6.44
N LEU A 281 -6.33 -19.04 5.89
CA LEU A 281 -7.57 -19.02 6.67
C LEU A 281 -7.62 -20.17 7.69
N GLU A 282 -7.24 -21.38 7.30
CA GLU A 282 -7.18 -22.51 8.23
C GLU A 282 -6.17 -22.26 9.35
N GLU A 283 -5.04 -21.61 9.05
CA GLU A 283 -4.07 -21.22 10.07
C GLU A 283 -4.65 -20.17 11.05
N LEU A 284 -5.34 -19.16 10.51
CA LEU A 284 -6.04 -18.16 11.34
C LEU A 284 -7.13 -18.80 12.22
N ARG A 285 -7.86 -19.79 11.72
CA ARG A 285 -8.89 -20.54 12.48
C ARG A 285 -8.27 -21.33 13.64
N ILE A 286 -7.11 -21.96 13.42
CA ILE A 286 -6.37 -22.65 14.48
C ILE A 286 -5.88 -21.66 15.55
N LEU A 287 -5.30 -20.53 15.13
CA LEU A 287 -4.75 -19.54 16.05
C LEU A 287 -5.82 -18.72 16.78
N ARG A 288 -6.98 -18.51 16.16
CA ARG A 288 -8.09 -17.69 16.66
C ARG A 288 -9.44 -18.41 16.48
N PRO A 289 -9.69 -19.49 17.24
CA PRO A 289 -10.89 -20.33 17.07
C PRO A 289 -12.19 -19.62 17.43
N LYS A 290 -12.12 -18.54 18.22
CA LYS A 290 -13.30 -17.74 18.61
C LYS A 290 -13.68 -16.67 17.59
N ARG A 291 -12.80 -16.34 16.64
CA ARG A 291 -13.07 -15.31 15.64
C ARG A 291 -13.90 -15.91 14.51
N LYS A 292 -15.02 -15.24 14.18
CA LYS A 292 -15.69 -15.47 12.91
C LYS A 292 -14.89 -14.78 11.78
N TRP A 293 -14.35 -15.59 10.88
CA TRP A 293 -13.70 -15.16 9.65
C TRP A 293 -14.64 -15.39 8.47
N ASN A 294 -15.05 -14.31 7.80
CA ASN A 294 -15.84 -14.42 6.58
C ASN A 294 -14.87 -14.40 5.39
N PHE A 295 -14.52 -15.57 4.87
CA PHE A 295 -13.72 -15.66 3.64
C PHE A 295 -14.63 -15.44 2.44
N VAL A 296 -14.57 -14.23 1.87
CA VAL A 296 -15.44 -13.82 0.77
C VAL A 296 -14.77 -14.19 -0.54
N GLU A 297 -15.36 -15.17 -1.22
CA GLU A 297 -14.95 -15.61 -2.54
C GLU A 297 -15.55 -14.72 -3.64
N ILE A 298 -14.75 -13.77 -4.11
CA ILE A 298 -15.07 -12.86 -5.22
C ILE A 298 -14.59 -13.50 -6.52
N ASN A 299 -15.53 -13.97 -7.34
CA ASN A 299 -15.24 -14.67 -8.59
C ASN A 299 -15.70 -13.80 -9.76
N VAL A 300 -14.76 -13.33 -10.58
CA VAL A 300 -15.00 -12.34 -11.63
C VAL A 300 -14.87 -13.00 -12.99
N THR A 301 -15.95 -13.00 -13.77
CA THR A 301 -15.93 -13.49 -15.15
C THR A 301 -15.25 -12.48 -16.09
N ARG A 302 -14.77 -12.92 -17.25
CA ARG A 302 -14.23 -11.99 -18.26
C ARG A 302 -15.31 -11.06 -18.81
N LYS A 303 -16.55 -11.54 -18.90
CA LYS A 303 -17.70 -10.70 -19.26
C LYS A 303 -17.90 -9.56 -18.26
N GLU A 304 -17.90 -9.87 -16.97
CA GLU A 304 -18.04 -8.88 -15.90
C GLU A 304 -16.86 -7.91 -15.85
N LEU A 305 -15.63 -8.41 -15.95
CA LEU A 305 -14.43 -7.57 -16.06
C LEU A 305 -14.55 -6.57 -17.21
N ASN A 306 -14.88 -7.06 -18.42
CA ASN A 306 -15.00 -6.22 -19.60
C ASN A 306 -16.12 -5.18 -19.47
N ALA A 307 -17.21 -5.49 -18.77
CA ALA A 307 -18.31 -4.54 -18.54
C ALA A 307 -17.92 -3.35 -17.63
N HIS A 308 -16.84 -3.47 -16.86
CA HIS A 308 -16.36 -2.42 -15.95
C HIS A 308 -14.99 -1.84 -16.35
N ARG A 309 -14.40 -2.28 -17.47
CA ARG A 309 -13.05 -1.84 -17.87
C ARG A 309 -12.96 -0.34 -18.05
N ASP A 310 -13.93 0.30 -18.70
CA ASP A 310 -13.88 1.74 -18.96
C ASP A 310 -13.85 2.56 -17.66
N THR A 311 -14.70 2.20 -16.68
CA THR A 311 -14.70 2.81 -15.35
C THR A 311 -13.36 2.60 -14.65
N ILE A 312 -12.84 1.37 -14.65
CA ILE A 312 -11.56 1.05 -14.01
C ILE A 312 -10.41 1.81 -14.70
N SER A 313 -10.43 1.91 -16.02
CA SER A 313 -9.44 2.65 -16.80
C SER A 313 -9.38 4.12 -16.39
N GLN A 314 -10.53 4.77 -16.24
CA GLN A 314 -10.61 6.16 -15.78
C GLN A 314 -10.05 6.35 -14.36
N LEU A 315 -10.19 5.35 -13.49
CA LEU A 315 -9.66 5.37 -12.12
C LEU A 315 -8.15 5.07 -12.06
N VAL A 316 -7.62 4.33 -13.03
CA VAL A 316 -6.20 3.96 -13.13
C VAL A 316 -5.38 5.11 -13.74
N HIS A 317 -5.93 5.86 -14.70
CA HIS A 317 -5.30 7.04 -15.29
C HIS A 317 -4.78 8.01 -14.22
N PRO A 318 -3.55 8.57 -14.26
CA PRO A 318 -2.69 8.73 -15.45
C PRO A 318 -1.77 7.54 -15.73
N LEU A 319 -1.87 6.44 -14.98
CA LEU A 319 -1.14 5.22 -15.32
C LEU A 319 -1.74 4.59 -16.58
N GLN A 320 -0.89 4.04 -17.45
CA GLN A 320 -1.29 3.60 -18.80
C GLN A 320 -0.89 2.16 -19.13
N THR A 321 -0.18 1.45 -18.25
CA THR A 321 0.34 0.11 -18.59
C THR A 321 -0.68 -1.00 -18.35
N VAL A 322 -0.52 -2.13 -19.06
CA VAL A 322 -1.31 -3.36 -18.83
C VAL A 322 -1.21 -3.83 -17.37
N LEU A 323 -0.05 -3.66 -16.73
CA LEU A 323 0.13 -3.96 -15.31
C LEU A 323 -0.78 -3.11 -14.44
N ASP A 324 -0.84 -1.81 -14.71
CA ASP A 324 -1.60 -0.86 -13.90
C ASP A 324 -3.11 -1.13 -14.03
N GLU A 325 -3.59 -1.44 -15.25
CA GLU A 325 -4.97 -1.89 -15.48
C GLU A 325 -5.29 -3.16 -14.70
N SER A 326 -4.41 -4.18 -14.80
CA SER A 326 -4.62 -5.48 -14.15
C SER A 326 -4.66 -5.36 -12.62
N LEU A 327 -3.77 -4.57 -12.03
CA LEU A 327 -3.78 -4.32 -10.59
C LEU A 327 -4.99 -3.49 -10.18
N GLY A 328 -5.30 -2.43 -10.92
CA GLY A 328 -6.47 -1.57 -10.68
C GLY A 328 -7.77 -2.37 -10.68
N ALA A 329 -7.97 -3.24 -11.68
CA ALA A 329 -9.13 -4.11 -11.76
C ALA A 329 -9.19 -5.11 -10.61
N ALA A 330 -8.08 -5.75 -10.25
CA ALA A 330 -8.04 -6.66 -9.12
C ALA A 330 -8.46 -5.98 -7.81
N PHE A 331 -7.95 -4.78 -7.54
CA PHE A 331 -8.31 -3.99 -6.35
C PHE A 331 -9.75 -3.49 -6.40
N TRP A 332 -10.25 -3.04 -7.55
CA TRP A 332 -11.63 -2.59 -7.73
C TRP A 332 -12.62 -3.73 -7.43
N PHE A 333 -12.45 -4.89 -8.06
CA PHE A 333 -13.35 -6.03 -7.81
C PHE A 333 -13.23 -6.57 -6.39
N ALA A 334 -12.01 -6.65 -5.85
CA ALA A 334 -11.82 -7.11 -4.48
C ALA A 334 -12.51 -6.19 -3.45
N SER A 335 -12.39 -4.87 -3.64
CA SER A 335 -12.94 -3.87 -2.72
C SER A 335 -14.46 -3.71 -2.82
N LYS A 336 -15.06 -4.02 -3.96
CA LYS A 336 -16.53 -4.12 -4.11
C LYS A 336 -17.15 -5.10 -3.11
N GLY A 337 -16.39 -6.13 -2.72
CA GLY A 337 -16.76 -7.05 -1.64
C GLY A 337 -18.00 -7.90 -1.93
N VAL A 338 -18.34 -8.09 -3.20
CA VAL A 338 -19.49 -8.91 -3.65
C VAL A 338 -18.98 -10.27 -4.12
N GLY A 339 -19.44 -11.33 -3.49
CA GLY A 339 -19.02 -12.69 -3.80
C GLY A 339 -19.88 -13.70 -3.06
N ARG A 340 -19.25 -14.75 -2.54
CA ARG A 340 -19.90 -15.75 -1.69
C ARG A 340 -19.07 -16.04 -0.45
N VAL A 341 -19.73 -16.34 0.66
CA VAL A 341 -19.08 -16.95 1.82
C VAL A 341 -19.60 -18.37 1.89
N GLU A 342 -18.67 -19.33 1.82
CA GLU A 342 -19.02 -20.74 1.57
C GLU A 342 -19.78 -20.84 0.23
N GLU A 343 -21.06 -21.22 0.27
CA GLU A 343 -21.91 -21.33 -0.92
C GLU A 343 -23.01 -20.25 -1.02
N PHE A 344 -23.04 -19.31 -0.07
CA PHE A 344 -24.09 -18.29 -0.01
C PHE A 344 -23.62 -16.95 -0.59
N PRO A 345 -24.43 -16.29 -1.43
CA PRO A 345 -24.16 -14.93 -1.88
C PRO A 345 -23.94 -13.99 -0.70
N TYR A 346 -22.91 -13.16 -0.79
CA TYR A 346 -22.51 -12.26 0.29
C TYR A 346 -22.01 -10.92 -0.28
N SER A 347 -22.45 -9.81 0.33
CA SER A 347 -21.92 -8.48 0.09
C SER A 347 -21.34 -7.93 1.38
N SER A 348 -20.03 -7.72 1.41
CA SER A 348 -19.32 -7.22 2.58
C SER A 348 -19.84 -5.83 2.97
N PRO A 349 -20.28 -5.61 4.22
CA PRO A 349 -20.75 -4.31 4.68
C PRO A 349 -19.62 -3.39 5.14
N CYS A 350 -18.36 -3.84 5.06
CA CYS A 350 -17.19 -3.10 5.49
C CYS A 350 -17.03 -1.77 4.72
N ARG A 351 -16.58 -0.74 5.44
CA ARG A 351 -16.22 0.57 4.87
C ARG A 351 -14.72 0.81 4.87
N VAL A 352 -13.98 -0.04 5.56
CA VAL A 352 -12.54 0.08 5.74
C VAL A 352 -11.90 -1.24 5.35
N LEU A 353 -10.86 -1.17 4.53
CA LEU A 353 -10.03 -2.32 4.19
C LEU A 353 -8.62 -2.11 4.69
N LEU A 354 -8.07 -3.09 5.40
CA LEU A 354 -6.64 -3.15 5.70
C LEU A 354 -5.92 -3.79 4.51
N LEU A 355 -4.85 -3.13 4.06
CA LEU A 355 -4.04 -3.55 2.92
C LEU A 355 -2.61 -3.86 3.36
N GLY A 356 -2.03 -4.92 2.77
CA GLY A 356 -0.62 -5.27 2.90
C GLY A 356 0.34 -4.41 2.07
N SER A 357 -0.16 -3.36 1.40
CA SER A 357 0.65 -2.49 0.54
C SER A 357 1.80 -1.82 1.32
N GLY A 358 2.98 -1.73 0.69
CA GLY A 358 4.21 -1.21 1.30
C GLY A 358 5.13 -2.31 1.86
N ALA A 359 4.62 -3.48 2.23
CA ALA A 359 5.45 -4.54 2.82
C ALA A 359 6.51 -5.10 1.85
N ASP A 360 6.24 -5.07 0.54
CA ASP A 360 7.19 -5.54 -0.47
C ASP A 360 8.37 -4.60 -0.64
N GLU A 361 8.09 -3.30 -0.74
CA GLU A 361 9.04 -2.19 -0.86
C GLU A 361 9.90 -2.09 0.39
N LEU A 362 9.27 -2.20 1.57
CA LEU A 362 9.96 -2.10 2.85
C LEU A 362 10.93 -3.25 3.12
N PHE A 363 10.50 -4.49 2.84
CA PHE A 363 11.19 -5.69 3.33
C PHE A 363 11.87 -6.53 2.24
N GLY A 364 11.99 -6.04 1.01
CA GLY A 364 12.68 -6.81 -0.03
C GLY A 364 11.85 -7.97 -0.57
N GLY A 365 10.56 -7.74 -0.84
CA GLY A 365 9.63 -8.78 -1.29
C GLY A 365 9.67 -9.12 -2.78
N TYR A 366 9.89 -8.12 -3.65
CA TYR A 366 9.81 -8.33 -5.09
C TYR A 366 10.91 -9.24 -5.65
N THR A 367 10.58 -10.01 -6.70
CA THR A 367 11.56 -10.85 -7.40
C THR A 367 12.72 -10.04 -8.00
N ARG A 368 12.48 -8.77 -8.36
CA ARG A 368 13.53 -7.86 -8.83
C ARG A 368 14.55 -7.49 -7.76
N HIS A 369 14.17 -7.43 -6.49
CA HIS A 369 15.09 -7.22 -5.36
C HIS A 369 16.12 -8.35 -5.29
N ARG A 370 15.63 -9.60 -5.32
CA ARG A 370 16.50 -10.79 -5.42
C ARG A 370 17.37 -10.76 -6.66
N ALA A 371 16.83 -10.38 -7.81
CA ALA A 371 17.58 -10.30 -9.07
C ALA A 371 18.68 -9.22 -9.03
N ALA A 372 18.42 -8.08 -8.40
CA ALA A 372 19.42 -7.02 -8.18
C ALA A 372 20.59 -7.55 -7.34
N PHE A 373 20.27 -8.18 -6.20
CA PHE A 373 21.28 -8.81 -5.34
C PHE A 373 22.10 -9.87 -6.07
N GLU A 374 21.44 -10.87 -6.68
CA GLU A 374 22.09 -12.03 -7.30
C GLU A 374 22.98 -11.65 -8.49
N ARG A 375 22.53 -10.71 -9.31
CA ARG A 375 23.29 -10.22 -10.47
C ARG A 375 24.58 -9.55 -10.04
N THR A 376 24.51 -8.63 -9.07
CA THR A 376 25.69 -7.91 -8.57
C THR A 376 26.64 -8.85 -7.84
N TYR A 377 26.12 -9.73 -6.96
CA TYR A 377 26.92 -10.72 -6.25
C TYR A 377 27.74 -11.60 -7.20
N ARG A 378 27.10 -12.15 -8.25
CA ARG A 378 27.79 -12.99 -9.25
C ARG A 378 28.80 -12.22 -10.10
N SER A 379 28.54 -10.94 -10.38
CA SER A 379 29.49 -10.09 -11.12
C SER A 379 30.73 -9.83 -10.28
N CYS A 380 30.56 -9.38 -9.03
CA CYS A 380 31.66 -9.05 -8.14
C CYS A 380 32.49 -10.27 -7.72
N LEU A 381 31.90 -11.46 -7.62
CA LEU A 381 32.64 -12.71 -7.40
C LEU A 381 33.55 -13.12 -8.57
N LYS A 382 33.24 -12.68 -9.80
CA LYS A 382 34.11 -12.94 -10.96
C LYS A 382 35.31 -12.00 -11.01
N GLU A 383 35.13 -10.79 -10.51
CA GLU A 383 36.14 -9.71 -10.55
C GLU A 383 37.04 -9.70 -9.30
N THR A 384 36.55 -10.20 -8.16
CA THR A 384 37.25 -10.16 -6.88
C THR A 384 37.35 -11.56 -6.25
N THR A 385 38.38 -11.82 -5.46
CA THR A 385 38.50 -13.07 -4.68
C THR A 385 37.82 -12.99 -3.29
N SER A 386 37.25 -11.85 -2.92
CA SER A 386 36.64 -11.64 -1.59
C SER A 386 35.13 -11.75 -1.65
N GLU A 387 34.59 -12.85 -1.09
CA GLU A 387 33.15 -13.05 -0.97
C GLU A 387 32.49 -11.95 -0.12
N ALA A 388 33.16 -11.46 0.92
CA ALA A 388 32.64 -10.39 1.77
C ALA A 388 32.37 -9.10 0.99
N ASN A 389 33.31 -8.69 0.12
CA ASN A 389 33.14 -7.52 -0.73
C ASN A 389 31.99 -7.73 -1.76
N ALA A 390 31.92 -8.92 -2.36
CA ALA A 390 30.83 -9.23 -3.28
C ALA A 390 29.44 -9.17 -2.61
N ILE A 391 29.33 -9.60 -1.35
CA ILE A 391 28.10 -9.49 -0.55
C ILE A 391 27.77 -8.02 -0.27
N GLU A 392 28.74 -7.22 0.16
CA GLU A 392 28.54 -5.80 0.46
C GLU A 392 28.03 -5.04 -0.77
N GLN A 393 28.66 -5.21 -1.92
CA GLN A 393 28.22 -4.58 -3.18
C GLN A 393 26.84 -5.05 -3.61
N ALA A 394 26.52 -6.33 -3.43
CA ALA A 394 25.19 -6.86 -3.72
C ALA A 394 24.10 -6.24 -2.84
N TYR A 395 24.40 -5.97 -1.57
CA TYR A 395 23.47 -5.25 -0.68
C TYR A 395 23.34 -3.78 -1.03
N SER A 396 24.41 -3.11 -1.45
CA SER A 396 24.33 -1.73 -1.95
C SER A 396 23.41 -1.64 -3.17
N ALA A 397 23.54 -2.56 -4.12
CA ALA A 397 22.66 -2.63 -5.29
C ALA A 397 21.20 -2.96 -4.91
N LEU A 398 20.99 -3.81 -3.89
CA LEU A 398 19.67 -4.10 -3.37
C LEU A 398 19.04 -2.86 -2.70
N GLU A 399 19.77 -2.12 -1.88
CA GLU A 399 19.29 -0.90 -1.23
C GLU A 399 18.87 0.15 -2.27
N GLN A 400 19.65 0.30 -3.35
CA GLN A 400 19.28 1.18 -4.47
C GLN A 400 17.97 0.77 -5.14
N GLU A 401 17.75 -0.53 -5.38
CA GLU A 401 16.50 -1.02 -5.96
C GLU A 401 15.31 -0.82 -5.01
N LEU A 402 15.50 -1.01 -3.70
CA LEU A 402 14.47 -0.74 -2.69
C LEU A 402 14.10 0.74 -2.64
N GLU A 403 15.09 1.63 -2.67
CA GLU A 403 14.87 3.08 -2.67
C GLU A 403 14.13 3.53 -3.94
N LEU A 404 14.48 2.99 -5.11
CA LEU A 404 13.77 3.26 -6.36
C LEU A 404 12.29 2.87 -6.29
N ASP A 405 11.98 1.73 -5.67
CA ASP A 405 10.61 1.29 -5.48
C ASP A 405 9.88 2.12 -4.42
N TRP A 406 10.57 2.52 -3.36
CA TRP A 406 10.04 3.40 -2.32
C TRP A 406 9.64 4.77 -2.89
N LEU A 407 10.52 5.40 -3.68
CA LEU A 407 10.24 6.69 -4.32
C LEU A 407 9.08 6.62 -5.33
N ARG A 408 8.87 5.46 -5.95
CA ARG A 408 7.77 5.24 -6.92
C ARG A 408 6.46 4.79 -6.30
N LEU A 409 6.49 4.30 -5.06
CA LEU A 409 5.33 3.76 -4.35
C LEU A 409 4.11 4.71 -4.37
N PRO A 410 4.26 6.04 -4.13
CA PRO A 410 3.12 6.96 -4.08
C PRO A 410 2.32 7.05 -5.38
N SER A 411 3.01 7.14 -6.52
CA SER A 411 2.40 7.36 -7.84
C SER A 411 2.09 6.07 -8.59
N ARG A 412 2.85 4.99 -8.36
CA ARG A 412 2.66 3.69 -9.05
C ARG A 412 1.65 2.78 -8.38
N ASN A 413 1.56 2.82 -7.05
CA ASN A 413 0.71 1.89 -6.30
C ASN A 413 -0.36 2.64 -5.51
N LEU A 414 0.03 3.48 -4.55
CA LEU A 414 -0.89 4.00 -3.55
C LEU A 414 -2.01 4.85 -4.15
N ALA A 415 -1.68 5.80 -5.04
CA ALA A 415 -2.69 6.64 -5.67
C ALA A 415 -3.68 5.86 -6.55
N ARG A 416 -3.19 4.86 -7.32
CA ARG A 416 -4.07 3.97 -8.09
C ARG A 416 -5.00 3.22 -7.15
N ASP A 417 -4.45 2.57 -6.13
CA ASP A 417 -5.19 1.73 -5.20
C ASP A 417 -6.24 2.56 -4.43
N ASP A 418 -5.90 3.80 -4.04
CA ASP A 418 -6.82 4.74 -3.39
C ASP A 418 -8.05 5.02 -4.27
N ARG A 419 -7.85 5.36 -5.54
CA ARG A 419 -8.93 5.72 -6.46
C ARG A 419 -9.84 4.53 -6.77
N VAL A 420 -9.26 3.39 -7.13
CA VAL A 420 -10.04 2.19 -7.50
C VAL A 420 -10.80 1.59 -6.32
N ILE A 421 -10.28 1.70 -5.09
CA ILE A 421 -10.95 1.20 -3.89
C ILE A 421 -12.03 2.20 -3.42
N SER A 422 -11.73 3.49 -3.46
CA SER A 422 -12.66 4.54 -3.02
C SER A 422 -13.91 4.65 -3.89
N ASP A 423 -13.83 4.28 -5.17
CA ASP A 423 -14.99 4.19 -6.08
C ASP A 423 -16.08 3.23 -5.54
N ASN A 424 -15.68 2.19 -4.80
CA ASN A 424 -16.60 1.26 -4.14
C ASN A 424 -17.13 1.76 -2.79
N CYS A 425 -16.94 3.05 -2.46
CA CYS A 425 -17.30 3.66 -1.18
C CYS A 425 -16.57 3.02 0.03
N VAL A 426 -15.34 2.59 -0.20
CA VAL A 426 -14.49 1.90 0.78
C VAL A 426 -13.18 2.66 0.95
N THR A 427 -12.73 2.83 2.20
CA THR A 427 -11.47 3.51 2.51
C THR A 427 -10.34 2.48 2.69
N PRO A 428 -9.28 2.52 1.86
CA PRO A 428 -8.10 1.72 2.10
C PRO A 428 -7.29 2.28 3.26
N ARG A 429 -6.77 1.40 4.12
CA ARG A 429 -5.84 1.74 5.21
C ARG A 429 -4.65 0.80 5.13
N THR A 430 -3.44 1.37 5.14
CA THR A 430 -2.17 0.66 4.95
C THR A 430 -1.36 0.65 6.26
N PRO A 431 -1.44 -0.41 7.09
CA PRO A 431 -0.78 -0.43 8.39
C PRO A 431 0.74 -0.41 8.31
N TYR A 432 1.32 -1.02 7.28
CA TYR A 432 2.77 -1.00 7.03
C TYR A 432 3.32 0.39 6.67
N LEU A 433 2.45 1.36 6.36
CA LEU A 433 2.82 2.73 6.00
C LEU A 433 2.44 3.74 7.09
N GLN A 434 2.37 3.29 8.34
CA GLN A 434 2.24 4.18 9.50
C GLN A 434 3.61 4.74 9.87
N GLU A 435 3.66 6.02 10.25
CA GLU A 435 4.91 6.76 10.31
C GLU A 435 5.91 6.21 11.36
N ASP A 436 5.45 5.71 12.50
CA ASP A 436 6.34 5.10 13.51
C ASP A 436 6.84 3.73 13.04
N PHE A 437 5.95 2.90 12.49
CA PHE A 437 6.33 1.62 11.88
C PHE A 437 7.38 1.82 10.79
N LEU A 438 7.20 2.82 9.93
CA LEU A 438 8.17 3.20 8.91
C LEU A 438 9.50 3.61 9.53
N ALA A 439 9.49 4.43 10.59
CA ALA A 439 10.71 4.84 11.28
C ALA A 439 11.52 3.63 11.80
N HIS A 440 10.85 2.64 12.40
CA HIS A 440 11.52 1.41 12.83
C HIS A 440 12.06 0.58 11.66
N VAL A 441 11.35 0.49 10.52
CA VAL A 441 11.84 -0.28 9.37
C VAL A 441 13.00 0.42 8.67
N HIS A 442 12.93 1.75 8.50
CA HIS A 442 14.00 2.54 7.88
C HIS A 442 15.26 2.62 8.73
N SER A 443 15.19 2.35 10.04
CA SER A 443 16.38 2.22 10.89
C SER A 443 17.21 0.97 10.54
N LEU A 444 16.59 -0.04 9.91
CA LEU A 444 17.24 -1.27 9.45
C LEU A 444 17.82 -1.09 8.05
N LYS A 445 18.99 -1.67 7.77
CA LYS A 445 19.57 -1.79 6.42
C LYS A 445 18.96 -2.94 5.63
N ALA A 446 19.13 -2.99 4.29
CA ALA A 446 18.63 -4.11 3.47
C ALA A 446 19.06 -5.50 3.99
N ASN A 447 20.32 -5.64 4.44
CA ASN A 447 20.87 -6.89 5.01
C ASN A 447 20.33 -7.27 6.40
N GLN A 448 19.53 -6.41 7.01
CA GLN A 448 18.80 -6.62 8.26
C GLN A 448 17.31 -6.92 8.01
N ARG A 449 16.79 -6.55 6.83
CA ARG A 449 15.39 -6.75 6.45
C ARG A 449 15.20 -8.07 5.69
N CYS A 450 16.15 -8.44 4.84
CA CYS A 450 16.09 -9.64 4.00
C CYS A 450 17.46 -10.27 3.77
N TYR A 451 17.47 -11.52 3.32
CA TYR A 451 18.68 -12.28 3.03
C TYR A 451 18.48 -13.18 1.80
N HIS A 452 18.73 -12.63 0.61
CA HIS A 452 18.40 -13.27 -0.68
C HIS A 452 19.26 -14.50 -1.05
N ARG A 453 20.28 -14.81 -0.25
CA ARG A 453 21.04 -16.08 -0.36
C ARG A 453 20.21 -17.30 0.04
N LEU A 454 19.21 -17.13 0.91
CA LEU A 454 18.22 -18.17 1.19
C LEU A 454 17.17 -18.24 0.09
N GLU A 455 16.52 -19.40 -0.02
CA GLU A 455 15.50 -19.66 -1.04
C GLU A 455 14.33 -18.67 -0.99
N ALA A 456 13.62 -18.56 -2.11
CA ALA A 456 12.37 -17.80 -2.18
C ALA A 456 11.33 -18.40 -1.24
N GLY A 457 10.64 -17.56 -0.47
CA GLY A 457 9.74 -18.00 0.61
C GLY A 457 10.41 -18.04 1.99
N ILE A 458 11.73 -17.83 2.07
CA ILE A 458 12.49 -17.79 3.33
C ILE A 458 13.29 -16.50 3.42
N GLY A 459 14.15 -16.23 2.42
CA GLY A 459 15.10 -15.11 2.46
C GLY A 459 14.50 -13.73 2.14
N ASP A 460 13.50 -13.67 1.28
CA ASP A 460 12.75 -12.43 1.02
C ASP A 460 11.89 -12.06 2.23
N LYS A 461 11.88 -10.78 2.62
CA LYS A 461 11.19 -10.30 3.83
C LYS A 461 11.53 -11.06 5.10
N LEU A 462 12.77 -11.53 5.25
CA LEU A 462 13.15 -12.43 6.34
C LEU A 462 12.73 -11.90 7.71
N ILE A 463 12.96 -10.61 8.03
CA ILE A 463 12.56 -10.08 9.35
C ILE A 463 11.03 -10.09 9.56
N LEU A 464 10.25 -9.85 8.51
CA LEU A 464 8.78 -9.94 8.56
C LEU A 464 8.30 -11.40 8.69
N ARG A 465 9.02 -12.34 8.07
CA ARG A 465 8.79 -13.79 8.24
C ARG A 465 9.07 -14.26 9.66
N LEU A 466 10.12 -13.74 10.29
CA LEU A 466 10.39 -13.96 11.72
C LEU A 466 9.27 -13.38 12.60
N CYS A 467 8.77 -12.18 12.28
CA CYS A 467 7.59 -11.61 12.96
C CYS A 467 6.36 -12.51 12.83
N ALA A 468 6.04 -13.02 11.63
CA ALA A 468 4.93 -13.95 11.42
C ALA A 468 5.10 -15.25 12.23
N PHE A 469 6.28 -15.86 12.15
CA PHE A 469 6.57 -17.09 12.90
C PHE A 469 6.41 -16.87 14.41
N LYS A 470 6.87 -15.72 14.92
CA LYS A 470 6.72 -15.33 16.33
C LYS A 470 5.26 -15.13 16.76
N LEU A 471 4.39 -14.72 15.84
CA LEU A 471 2.93 -14.69 16.05
C LEU A 471 2.26 -16.08 15.98
N GLY A 472 3.01 -17.13 15.64
CA GLY A 472 2.52 -18.51 15.48
C GLY A 472 2.12 -18.87 14.05
N LEU A 473 2.31 -17.98 13.06
CA LEU A 473 2.06 -18.25 11.65
C LEU A 473 3.20 -19.07 11.04
N VAL A 474 3.18 -20.38 11.24
CA VAL A 474 4.24 -21.30 10.81
C VAL A 474 4.14 -21.71 9.35
N ARG A 475 2.93 -21.68 8.76
CA ARG A 475 2.70 -21.96 7.34
C ARG A 475 2.85 -20.69 6.52
N ALA A 476 2.14 -19.62 6.89
CA ALA A 476 2.18 -18.38 6.12
C ALA A 476 3.59 -17.77 6.04
N CYS A 477 4.44 -17.97 7.06
CA CYS A 477 5.82 -17.47 7.03
C CYS A 477 6.73 -18.14 6.00
N GLY A 478 6.36 -19.32 5.47
CA GLY A 478 7.11 -20.03 4.43
C GLY A 478 6.57 -19.85 3.01
N LEU A 479 5.46 -19.11 2.83
CA LEU A 479 4.81 -18.98 1.54
C LEU A 479 5.67 -18.14 0.57
N LYS A 480 5.87 -18.67 -0.64
CA LYS A 480 6.53 -17.95 -1.73
C LYS A 480 5.63 -16.83 -2.23
N LYS A 481 6.19 -15.64 -2.38
CA LYS A 481 5.46 -14.50 -2.95
C LYS A 481 4.95 -14.81 -4.35
N ARG A 482 3.70 -14.41 -4.61
CA ARG A 482 3.14 -14.29 -5.95
C ARG A 482 2.66 -12.87 -6.18
N ALA A 483 2.84 -12.33 -7.39
CA ALA A 483 2.26 -11.03 -7.72
C ALA A 483 0.76 -11.18 -7.94
N LEU A 484 -0.03 -10.20 -7.48
CA LEU A 484 -1.49 -10.22 -7.51
C LEU A 484 -2.05 -10.52 -8.90
N GLN A 485 -1.46 -9.96 -9.97
CA GLN A 485 -1.98 -10.18 -11.32
C GLN A 485 -1.87 -11.64 -11.79
N PHE A 486 -0.89 -12.39 -11.28
CA PHE A 486 -0.71 -13.81 -11.58
C PHE A 486 -1.44 -14.70 -10.57
N GLY A 487 -1.48 -14.28 -9.31
CA GLY A 487 -2.10 -15.03 -8.22
C GLY A 487 -3.62 -15.10 -8.32
N SER A 488 -4.25 -13.98 -8.69
CA SER A 488 -5.69 -13.88 -8.97
C SER A 488 -6.09 -14.36 -10.38
N ARG A 489 -5.11 -14.63 -11.26
CA ARG A 489 -5.30 -15.03 -12.67
C ARG A 489 -5.90 -13.94 -13.59
N ILE A 490 -5.85 -12.66 -13.21
CA ILE A 490 -6.30 -11.58 -14.09
C ILE A 490 -5.41 -11.40 -15.33
N ALA A 491 -4.09 -11.52 -15.18
CA ALA A 491 -3.13 -11.24 -16.25
C ALA A 491 -3.29 -12.19 -17.46
N ASP A 492 -3.18 -11.64 -18.67
CA ASP A 492 -2.99 -12.42 -19.90
C ASP A 492 -1.49 -12.66 -20.12
N ARG A 493 -1.10 -13.93 -20.24
CA ARG A 493 0.30 -14.33 -20.46
C ARG A 493 0.87 -13.86 -21.80
N HIS A 494 0.01 -13.47 -22.74
CA HIS A 494 0.41 -12.97 -24.05
C HIS A 494 0.56 -11.44 -24.12
N GLN A 495 0.23 -10.73 -23.05
CA GLN A 495 0.46 -9.28 -22.96
C GLN A 495 1.74 -9.02 -22.18
N ASN A 496 2.54 -8.05 -22.63
CA ASN A 496 3.66 -7.58 -21.84
C ASN A 496 3.14 -6.52 -20.85
N ALA A 497 3.49 -6.72 -19.58
CA ALA A 497 3.04 -5.88 -18.47
C ALA A 497 3.45 -4.40 -18.61
N LYS A 498 4.52 -4.12 -19.37
CA LYS A 498 5.02 -2.75 -19.63
C LYS A 498 4.38 -2.09 -20.85
N ASP A 499 3.65 -2.84 -21.67
CA ASP A 499 2.98 -2.28 -22.83
C ASP A 499 1.86 -1.34 -22.36
N ASN A 500 1.57 -0.34 -23.19
CA ASN A 500 0.40 0.49 -23.00
C ASN A 500 -0.86 -0.37 -23.14
N SER A 501 -1.77 -0.26 -22.18
CA SER A 501 -3.07 -0.92 -22.28
C SER A 501 -3.91 -0.21 -23.34
N THR A 502 -4.46 -0.99 -24.26
CA THR A 502 -5.42 -0.51 -25.27
C THR A 502 -6.67 0.09 -24.65
N PHE A 503 -6.99 -0.24 -23.39
CA PHE A 503 -8.14 0.29 -22.66
C PHE A 503 -7.82 1.58 -21.89
N LEU A 504 -6.53 1.87 -21.68
CA LEU A 504 -6.06 3.10 -21.01
C LEU A 504 -5.70 4.18 -22.03
N THR A 505 -5.26 3.80 -23.23
CA THR A 505 -4.80 4.75 -24.27
C THR A 505 -5.85 5.16 -25.29
N SER A 506 -7.00 4.47 -25.35
CA SER A 506 -8.12 4.93 -26.16
C SER A 506 -8.81 6.09 -25.43
N GLY A 507 -8.72 7.30 -25.99
CA GLY A 507 -9.89 8.17 -26.00
C GLY A 507 -11.05 7.32 -26.52
N GLY A 508 -12.18 7.31 -25.81
CA GLY A 508 -13.31 6.42 -26.11
C GLY A 508 -13.69 6.46 -27.59
N PRO A 509 -14.33 5.40 -28.11
CA PRO A 509 -14.76 5.39 -29.51
C PRO A 509 -15.60 6.65 -29.80
N GLU A 510 -15.27 7.32 -30.90
CA GLU A 510 -16.09 8.39 -31.50
C GLU A 510 -17.55 7.95 -31.71
#